data_AF-A0A388P9T5-F1
#
_entry.id   AF-A0A388P9T5-F1
#
_cell.length_a   1.000
_cell.length_b   1.000
_cell.length_c   1.000
_cell.angle_alpha   90.00
_cell.angle_beta   90.00
_cell.angle_gamma   90.00
#
_symmetry.space_group_name_H-M   'P 1'
#
loop_
_entity.id
_entity.type
_entity.pdbx_description
1 polymer ?
#
loop_
_entity_poly.entity_id
_entity_poly.type
_entity_poly.pdbx_seq_one_letter_code
_entity_poly.pdbx_strand_id
1 'polypeptide(L)' 'MKHICWDGCMFPNATLENPKTWNTILSAMVKVKKAL' A
#
# COMPACT_ATOMS: atom_id res chain seq x y z
N MET A 1 -18.13 10.05 17.97
CA MET A 1 -17.48 8.90 17.31
C MET A 1 -16.90 9.41 16.00
N LYS A 2 -15.58 9.44 15.81
CA LYS A 2 -14.99 9.88 14.52
C LYS A 2 -15.18 8.75 13.52
N HIS A 3 -16.07 8.94 12.55
CA HIS A 3 -16.15 8.03 11.41
C HIS A 3 -14.89 8.24 10.57
N ILE A 4 -14.13 7.19 10.35
CA ILE A 4 -13.10 7.18 9.30
C ILE A 4 -13.89 7.09 7.99
N CYS A 5 -14.13 8.25 7.37
CA CYS A 5 -14.64 8.29 6.01
C CYS A 5 -13.50 7.84 5.10
N TRP A 6 -13.65 6.67 4.49
CA TRP A 6 -12.67 6.18 3.55
C TRP A 6 -13.03 6.69 2.16
N ASP A 7 -12.21 7.61 1.64
CA ASP A 7 -12.47 8.41 0.43
C ASP A 7 -12.33 7.63 -0.90
N GLY A 8 -12.24 6.30 -0.90
CA GLY A 8 -12.01 5.59 -2.15
C GLY A 8 -12.09 4.07 -2.07
N CYS A 9 -12.39 3.50 -3.25
CA CYS A 9 -12.38 2.08 -3.57
C CYS A 9 -11.29 1.32 -2.80
N MET A 10 -11.70 0.36 -1.97
CA MET A 10 -10.77 -0.59 -1.38
C MET A 10 -10.08 -1.35 -2.51
N PHE A 11 -8.76 -1.52 -2.42
CA PHE A 11 -8.12 -2.51 -3.29
C PHE A 11 -8.77 -3.88 -3.04
N PRO A 12 -9.08 -4.66 -4.10
CA PRO A 12 -9.59 -6.01 -3.92
C PRO A 12 -8.63 -6.84 -3.08
N ASN A 13 -9.15 -7.74 -2.24
CA ASN A 13 -8.31 -8.60 -1.39
C ASN A 13 -7.26 -9.37 -2.21
N ALA A 14 -7.62 -9.84 -3.41
CA ALA A 14 -6.68 -10.50 -4.32
C ALA A 14 -5.44 -9.64 -4.67
N THR A 15 -5.56 -8.31 -4.61
CA THR A 15 -4.42 -7.40 -4.78
C THR A 15 -3.49 -7.44 -3.58
N LEU A 16 -4.05 -7.44 -2.35
CA LEU A 16 -3.29 -7.43 -1.10
C LEU A 16 -2.73 -8.82 -0.75
N GLU A 17 -3.40 -9.89 -1.16
CA GLU A 17 -2.96 -11.28 -0.96
C GLU A 17 -1.83 -11.66 -1.92
N ASN A 18 -1.63 -10.91 -3.01
CA ASN A 18 -0.54 -11.16 -3.94
C ASN A 18 0.82 -10.73 -3.31
N PRO A 19 1.77 -11.66 -3.08
CA PRO A 19 3.07 -11.32 -2.48
C PRO A 19 3.88 -10.29 -3.29
N LYS A 20 3.65 -10.22 -4.61
CA LYS A 20 4.28 -9.23 -5.49
C LYS A 20 3.95 -7.80 -5.06
N THR A 21 2.73 -7.55 -4.59
CA THR A 21 2.29 -6.23 -4.11
C THR A 21 3.19 -5.73 -2.99
N TRP A 22 3.48 -6.59 -2.01
CA TRP A 22 4.33 -6.24 -0.87
C TRP A 22 5.79 -6.03 -1.27
N ASN A 23 6.31 -6.83 -2.21
CA ASN A 23 7.65 -6.60 -2.77
C ASN A 23 7.76 -5.24 -3.49
N THR A 24 6.72 -4.85 -4.23
CA THR A 24 6.66 -3.54 -4.89
C THR A 24 6.64 -2.40 -3.87
N ILE A 25 5.82 -2.50 -2.82
CA ILE A 25 5.75 -1.51 -1.74
C ILE A 25 7.10 -1.38 -1.04
N LEU A 26 7.71 -2.49 -0.65
CA LEU A 26 9.01 -2.49 0.02
C LEU A 26 10.09 -1.85 -0.86
N SER A 27 10.12 -2.18 -2.15
CA SER A 27 11.05 -1.58 -3.11
C SER A 27 10.89 -0.06 -3.19
N ALA A 28 9.64 0.43 -3.22
CA ALA A 28 9.34 1.86 -3.22
C ALA A 28 9.83 2.54 -1.93
N MET A 29 9.58 1.96 -0.75
CA MET A 29 10.04 2.49 0.53
C MET A 29 11.58 2.58 0.60
N VAL A 30 12.28 1.56 0.11
CA VAL A 30 13.75 1.57 0.03
C VAL A 30 14.25 2.67 -0.92
N LYS A 31 13.60 2.87 -2.07
CA LYS A 31 13.97 3.94 -3.02
C LYS A 31 13.82 5.32 -2.39
N VAL A 32 12.71 5.57 -1.67
CA VAL A 32 12.51 6.83 -0.95
C VAL A 32 13.61 7.03 0.09
N LYS A 33 13.93 6.00 0.88
CA LYS A 33 15.02 6.08 1.87
C LYS A 33 16.38 6.39 1.23
N LYS A 34 16.66 5.88 0.03
CA LYS A 34 17.90 6.16 -0.71
C LYS A 34 17.95 7.55 -1.35
N ALA A 35 16.81 8.20 -1.53
CA ALA A 35 16.70 9.53 -2.12
C ALA A 35 16.84 10.67 -1.10
N LEU A 36 16.93 10.33 0.19
CA LEU A 36 17.24 11.21 1.32
C LEU A 36 18.73 11.12 1.65
#